data_AF-A0A432HZM5-F1
#
_entry.id   AF-A0A432HZM5-F1
#
_cell.length_a   1.000
_cell.length_b   1.000
_cell.length_c   1.000
_cell.angle_alpha   90.00
_cell.angle_beta   90.00
_cell.angle_gamma   90.00
#
_symmetry.space_group_name_H-M   'P 1'
#
loop_
_entity.id
_entity.type
_entity.pdbx_description
1 polymer ?
#
loop_
_entity_poly.entity_id
_entity_poly.type
_entity_poly.pdbx_seq_one_letter_code
_entity_poly.pdbx_strand_id
1 'polypeptide(L)'
;MHCDEAGPLLLRRLEGRLEGDEGHPLERHLEQCETCRETLEVQRRVAAVLSSRPVAEAPLGFAGRVMANLEPVPGWLDALNWRVWTFRLAPVAAALIVVAALGFGPTAAAEPMEFSDLVAEWVVEEDAQGLPAFSLLWQEEVSADTLLEAVLTADPDEPF
;
A
#
# COMPACT_ATOMS: atom_id res chain seq x y z
N MET A 1 -11.53 -1.48 -28.79
CA MET A 1 -10.26 -2.20 -28.99
C MET A 1 -10.19 -2.62 -30.45
N HIS A 2 -9.06 -2.35 -31.08
CA HIS A 2 -8.79 -2.76 -32.47
C HIS A 2 -8.11 -4.13 -32.49
N CYS A 3 -8.18 -4.84 -33.61
CA CYS A 3 -7.58 -6.16 -33.76
C CYS A 3 -6.06 -6.15 -33.52
N ASP A 4 -5.37 -5.04 -33.84
CA ASP A 4 -3.93 -4.87 -33.61
C ASP A 4 -3.57 -4.84 -32.13
N GLU A 5 -4.45 -4.27 -31.30
CA GLU A 5 -4.30 -4.19 -29.83
C GLU A 5 -4.64 -5.54 -29.16
N ALA A 6 -5.50 -6.35 -29.81
CA ALA A 6 -5.92 -7.65 -29.30
C ALA A 6 -4.78 -8.67 -29.29
N GLY A 7 -3.89 -8.65 -30.30
CA GLY A 7 -2.84 -9.64 -30.48
C GLY A 7 -1.92 -9.84 -29.26
N PRO A 8 -1.31 -8.78 -28.71
CA PRO A 8 -0.51 -8.87 -27.49
C PRO A 8 -1.31 -9.37 -26.26
N LEU A 9 -2.57 -8.97 -26.13
CA LEU A 9 -3.43 -9.36 -25.01
C LEU A 9 -3.84 -10.85 -25.10
N LEU A 10 -4.03 -11.38 -26.32
CA LEU A 10 -4.24 -12.80 -26.55
C LEU A 10 -3.06 -13.64 -26.06
N LEU A 11 -1.84 -13.20 -26.34
CA LEU A 11 -0.62 -13.89 -25.89
C LEU A 11 -0.48 -13.86 -24.36
N ARG A 12 -0.65 -12.68 -23.74
CA ARG A 12 -0.63 -12.56 -22.27
C ARG A 12 -1.69 -13.45 -21.61
N ARG A 13 -2.89 -13.55 -22.20
CA ARG A 13 -3.94 -14.44 -21.72
C ARG A 13 -3.51 -15.91 -21.74
N LEU A 14 -2.84 -16.36 -22.80
CA LEU A 14 -2.34 -17.74 -22.90
C LEU A 14 -1.22 -18.04 -21.90
N GLU A 15 -0.39 -17.04 -21.58
CA GLU A 15 0.68 -17.16 -20.59
C GLU A 15 0.18 -17.00 -19.15
N GLY A 16 -1.11 -16.73 -18.94
CA GLY A 16 -1.68 -16.47 -17.61
C GLY A 16 -1.23 -15.14 -17.00
N ARG A 17 -0.70 -14.22 -17.81
CA ARG A 17 -0.19 -12.89 -17.40
C ARG A 17 -1.17 -11.75 -17.68
N LEU A 18 -2.45 -12.07 -17.87
CA LEU A 18 -3.48 -11.06 -18.06
C LEU A 18 -3.96 -10.62 -16.67
N GLU A 19 -3.68 -9.37 -16.31
CA GLU A 19 -3.98 -8.82 -14.99
C GLU A 19 -5.28 -8.00 -15.03
N GLY A 20 -6.17 -8.23 -14.05
CA GLY A 20 -7.31 -7.36 -13.75
C GLY A 20 -8.22 -7.00 -14.93
N ASP A 21 -8.42 -5.68 -15.12
CA ASP A 21 -9.42 -5.06 -15.99
C ASP A 21 -9.13 -5.19 -17.50
N GLU A 22 -7.93 -5.65 -17.89
CA GLU A 22 -7.59 -5.89 -19.30
C GLU A 22 -8.39 -7.07 -19.91
N GLY A 23 -8.94 -7.96 -19.07
CA GLY A 23 -9.70 -9.14 -19.50
C GLY A 23 -11.07 -8.85 -20.12
N HIS A 24 -11.82 -7.92 -19.52
CA HIS A 24 -13.17 -7.55 -19.99
C HIS A 24 -13.23 -6.98 -21.41
N PRO A 25 -12.38 -6.01 -21.80
CA PRO A 25 -12.40 -5.47 -23.16
C PRO A 25 -11.95 -6.50 -24.20
N LEU A 26 -11.02 -7.39 -23.84
CA LEU A 26 -10.58 -8.50 -24.70
C LEU A 26 -11.71 -9.51 -24.94
N GLU A 27 -12.46 -9.89 -23.90
CA GLU A 27 -13.57 -10.84 -24.03
C GLU A 27 -14.70 -10.29 -24.90
N ARG A 28 -15.09 -9.03 -24.68
CA ARG A 28 -16.08 -8.35 -25.52
C ARG A 28 -15.65 -8.31 -26.98
N HIS A 29 -14.36 -8.09 -27.24
CA HIS A 29 -13.83 -8.11 -28.61
C HIS A 29 -13.88 -9.52 -29.23
N LEU A 30 -13.59 -10.56 -28.46
CA LEU A 30 -13.65 -11.94 -28.93
C LEU A 30 -15.08 -12.39 -29.27
N GLU A 31 -16.09 -11.88 -28.58
CA GLU A 31 -17.50 -12.12 -28.94
C GLU A 31 -17.85 -11.54 -30.32
N GLN A 32 -17.21 -10.43 -30.70
CA GLN A 32 -17.54 -9.66 -31.91
C GLN A 32 -16.62 -9.98 -33.10
N CYS A 33 -15.39 -10.42 -32.87
CA CYS A 33 -14.39 -10.68 -33.90
C CYS A 33 -14.10 -12.17 -34.07
N GLU A 34 -14.40 -12.71 -35.24
CA GLU A 34 -14.09 -14.11 -35.59
C GLU A 34 -12.60 -14.35 -35.82
N THR A 35 -11.91 -13.44 -36.51
CA THR A 35 -10.47 -13.56 -36.82
C THR A 35 -9.61 -13.65 -35.56
N CYS A 36 -9.92 -12.86 -34.53
CA CYS A 36 -9.20 -12.93 -33.25
C CYS A 36 -9.49 -14.23 -32.49
N ARG A 37 -10.70 -14.79 -32.60
CA ARG A 37 -11.02 -16.10 -32.03
C ARG A 37 -10.24 -17.22 -32.72
N GLU A 38 -10.20 -17.23 -34.05
CA GLU A 38 -9.42 -18.21 -34.81
C GLU A 38 -7.94 -18.16 -34.46
N THR A 39 -7.39 -16.96 -34.34
CA THR A 39 -5.97 -16.75 -33.96
C THR A 39 -5.68 -17.35 -32.58
N LEU A 40 -6.56 -17.11 -31.60
CA LEU A 40 -6.43 -17.67 -30.26
C LEU A 40 -6.56 -19.20 -30.26
N GLU A 41 -7.45 -19.80 -31.06
CA GLU A 41 -7.55 -21.26 -31.21
C GLU A 41 -6.30 -21.89 -31.87
N VAL A 42 -5.71 -21.21 -32.85
CA VAL A 42 -4.43 -21.63 -33.44
C VAL A 42 -3.32 -21.63 -32.38
N GLN A 43 -3.20 -20.55 -31.60
CA GLN A 43 -2.20 -20.44 -30.55
C GLN A 43 -2.39 -21.49 -29.45
N ARG A 44 -3.64 -21.79 -29.04
CA ARG A 44 -3.97 -22.87 -28.10
C ARG A 44 -3.50 -24.24 -28.60
N ARG A 45 -3.74 -24.54 -29.88
CA ARG A 45 -3.29 -25.79 -30.49
C ARG A 45 -1.77 -25.89 -30.49
N VAL A 46 -1.06 -24.81 -30.84
CA VAL A 46 0.41 -24.78 -30.79
C VAL A 46 0.90 -24.99 -29.35
N ALA A 47 0.32 -24.30 -28.37
CA ALA A 47 0.68 -24.46 -26.96
C ALA A 47 0.46 -25.89 -26.47
N ALA A 48 -0.64 -26.54 -26.85
CA ALA A 48 -0.92 -27.94 -26.51
C ALA A 48 0.09 -28.91 -27.13
N VAL A 49 0.49 -28.68 -28.39
CA VAL A 49 1.54 -29.48 -29.04
C VAL A 49 2.88 -29.31 -28.32
N LEU A 50 3.22 -28.08 -27.93
CA LEU A 50 4.46 -27.81 -27.21
C LEU A 50 4.46 -28.41 -25.80
N SER A 51 3.35 -28.34 -25.08
CA SER A 51 3.21 -28.90 -23.72
C SER A 51 3.17 -30.43 -23.70
N SER A 52 2.79 -31.07 -24.82
CA SER A 52 2.83 -32.54 -24.96
C SER A 52 4.25 -33.12 -25.05
N ARG A 53 5.28 -32.28 -25.21
CA ARG A 53 6.66 -32.74 -25.27
C ARG A 53 7.15 -33.24 -23.90
N PRO A 54 7.99 -34.27 -23.87
CA PRO A 54 8.58 -34.75 -22.63
C PRO A 54 9.38 -33.62 -21.98
N VAL A 55 9.14 -33.40 -20.68
CA VAL A 55 9.90 -32.44 -19.88
C VAL A 55 11.33 -32.98 -19.77
N ALA A 56 12.29 -32.23 -20.31
CA ALA A 56 13.70 -32.54 -20.14
C ALA A 56 14.12 -32.25 -18.71
N GLU A 57 14.80 -33.19 -18.06
CA GLU A 57 15.39 -32.95 -16.75
C GLU A 57 16.46 -31.86 -16.82
N ALA A 58 16.36 -30.90 -15.90
CA ALA A 58 17.35 -29.83 -15.80
C ALA A 58 18.70 -30.41 -15.32
N PRO A 59 19.83 -29.96 -15.88
CA PRO A 59 21.14 -30.44 -15.44
C PRO A 59 21.41 -30.04 -13.98
N LEU A 60 22.21 -30.84 -13.29
CA LEU A 60 22.60 -30.58 -11.90
C LEU A 60 23.18 -29.16 -11.76
N GLY A 61 22.73 -28.45 -10.72
CA GLY A 61 23.12 -27.07 -10.43
C GLY A 61 22.52 -25.99 -11.37
N PHE A 62 21.59 -26.34 -12.27
CA PHE A 62 20.92 -25.36 -13.13
C PHE A 62 20.23 -24.25 -12.33
N ALA A 63 19.42 -24.62 -11.32
CA ALA A 63 18.74 -23.64 -10.46
C ALA A 63 19.73 -22.69 -9.78
N GLY A 64 20.86 -23.20 -9.27
CA GLY A 64 21.90 -22.36 -8.66
C GLY A 64 22.53 -21.39 -9.65
N ARG A 65 22.83 -21.83 -10.88
CA ARG A 65 23.35 -20.94 -11.94
C ARG A 65 22.33 -19.87 -12.34
N VAL A 66 21.05 -20.24 -12.48
CA VAL A 66 20.00 -19.27 -12.82
C VAL A 66 19.86 -18.23 -11.71
N MET A 67 19.72 -18.66 -10.46
CA MET A 67 19.57 -17.76 -9.31
C MET A 67 20.78 -16.83 -9.13
N ALA A 68 22.00 -17.30 -9.43
CA ALA A 68 23.20 -16.46 -9.36
C ALA A 68 23.28 -15.40 -10.46
N ASN A 69 22.57 -15.58 -11.59
CA ASN A 69 22.53 -14.62 -12.70
C ASN A 69 21.30 -13.72 -12.66
N LEU A 70 20.36 -13.92 -11.74
CA LEU A 70 19.27 -12.99 -11.54
C LEU A 70 19.83 -11.77 -10.79
N GLU A 71 19.77 -10.61 -11.45
CA GLU A 71 20.00 -9.35 -10.75
C GLU A 71 18.94 -9.22 -9.65
N PRO A 72 19.33 -9.07 -8.38
CA PRO A 72 18.36 -8.80 -7.33
C PRO A 72 17.71 -7.47 -7.67
N VAL A 73 16.42 -7.47 -8.00
CA VAL A 73 15.63 -6.25 -8.15
C VAL A 73 15.47 -5.70 -6.74
N PRO A 74 16.17 -4.61 -6.35
CA PRO A 74 16.00 -4.08 -5.02
C PRO A 74 14.57 -3.58 -4.90
N GLY A 75 13.78 -4.23 -4.06
CA GLY A 75 12.45 -3.73 -3.72
C GLY A 75 12.59 -2.39 -3.02
N TRP A 76 11.64 -1.48 -3.19
CA TRP A 76 11.54 -0.26 -2.36
C TRP A 76 11.54 -0.58 -0.85
N LEU A 77 11.10 -1.79 -0.48
CA LEU A 77 11.17 -2.34 0.87
C LEU A 77 12.59 -2.69 1.34
N ASP A 78 13.53 -3.01 0.45
CA ASP A 78 14.95 -3.16 0.78
C ASP A 78 15.62 -1.80 1.06
N ALA A 79 15.16 -0.72 0.43
CA ALA A 79 15.57 0.64 0.78
C ALA A 79 15.00 1.05 2.16
N LEU A 80 13.82 0.53 2.51
CA LEU A 80 13.17 0.66 3.81
C LEU A 80 13.59 -0.45 4.79
N ASN A 81 14.81 -0.96 4.68
CA ASN A 81 15.36 -1.90 5.65
C ASN A 81 15.61 -1.16 6.97
N TRP A 82 14.54 -1.02 7.77
CA TRP A 82 14.50 -0.35 9.07
C TRP A 82 15.69 -0.78 9.94
N ARG A 83 16.06 -2.06 9.92
CA ARG A 83 17.20 -2.60 10.69
C ARG A 83 18.54 -2.01 10.25
N VAL A 84 18.78 -1.86 8.95
CA VAL A 84 20.03 -1.27 8.42
C VAL A 84 20.09 0.22 8.73
N TRP A 85 18.96 0.92 8.60
CA TRP A 85 18.86 2.34 8.95
C TRP A 85 19.02 2.58 10.46
N THR A 86 18.44 1.75 11.33
CA THR A 86 18.64 1.85 12.78
C THR A 86 20.10 1.64 13.15
N PHE A 87 20.77 0.62 12.59
CA PHE A 87 22.19 0.37 12.86
C PHE A 87 23.09 1.49 12.32
N ARG A 88 22.79 2.06 11.15
CA ARG A 88 23.55 3.19 10.59
C ARG A 88 23.34 4.50 11.33
N LEU A 89 22.15 4.74 11.88
CA LEU A 89 21.82 5.96 12.62
C LEU A 89 22.13 5.87 14.12
N ALA A 90 22.31 4.68 14.69
CA ALA A 90 22.70 4.48 16.08
C ALA A 90 23.92 5.32 16.53
N PRO A 91 25.05 5.38 15.78
CA PRO A 91 26.19 6.21 16.18
C PRO A 91 25.89 7.72 16.09
N VAL A 92 25.03 8.14 15.16
CA VAL A 92 24.61 9.56 15.03
C VAL A 92 23.73 9.95 16.23
N ALA A 93 22.77 9.11 16.59
CA ALA A 93 21.94 9.29 17.77
C ALA A 93 22.79 9.31 19.06
N ALA A 94 23.74 8.39 19.20
CA ALA A 94 24.66 8.37 20.33
C ALA A 94 25.52 9.63 20.41
N ALA A 95 26.04 10.12 19.28
CA ALA A 95 26.81 11.37 19.23
C ALA A 95 25.95 12.58 19.62
N LEU A 96 24.70 12.65 19.15
CA LEU A 96 23.75 13.70 19.54
C LEU A 96 23.42 13.66 21.03
N ILE A 97 23.23 12.47 21.62
CA ILE A 97 23.01 12.31 23.06
C ILE A 97 24.23 12.79 23.86
N VAL A 98 25.45 12.44 23.42
CA VAL A 98 26.69 12.89 24.07
C VAL A 98 26.86 14.41 23.95
N VAL A 99 26.57 14.99 22.79
CA VAL A 99 26.61 16.45 22.60
C VAL A 99 25.55 17.15 23.44
N ALA A 100 24.33 16.60 23.54
CA ALA A 100 23.30 17.14 24.43
C ALA A 100 23.73 17.06 25.90
N ALA A 101 24.29 15.93 26.33
CA ALA A 101 24.75 15.71 27.71
C ALA A 101 25.97 16.58 28.10
N LEU A 102 26.82 16.94 27.14
CA LEU A 102 28.01 17.77 27.38
C LEU A 102 27.76 19.27 27.12
N GLY A 103 26.81 19.60 26.24
CA GLY A 103 26.48 20.98 25.85
C GLY A 103 25.44 21.64 26.75
N PHE A 104 24.53 20.86 27.35
CA PHE A 104 23.66 21.33 28.41
C PHE A 104 24.27 20.93 29.76
N GLY A 105 24.91 21.87 30.45
CA GLY A 105 25.06 21.77 31.91
C GLY A 105 23.67 21.62 32.56
N PRO A 106 23.56 21.22 33.84
CA PRO A 106 22.28 20.97 34.47
C PRO A 106 21.45 22.26 34.45
N THR A 107 20.61 22.42 33.43
CA THR A 107 19.52 23.38 33.47
C THR A 107 18.67 22.87 34.60
N ALA A 108 18.62 23.64 35.70
CA ALA A 108 17.60 23.49 36.73
C ALA A 108 16.32 23.16 35.98
N ALA A 109 15.79 21.98 36.27
CA ALA A 109 14.71 21.35 35.52
C ALA A 109 13.76 22.45 35.06
N ALA A 110 13.67 22.64 33.74
CA ALA A 110 12.47 23.26 33.20
C ALA A 110 11.34 22.43 33.80
N GLU A 111 10.53 23.07 34.63
CA GLU A 111 9.42 22.44 35.32
C GLU A 111 8.69 21.57 34.31
N PRO A 112 8.31 20.32 34.66
CA PRO A 112 7.66 19.43 33.71
C PRO A 112 6.49 20.20 33.11
N MET A 113 6.62 20.58 31.83
CA MET A 113 5.56 21.30 31.13
C MET A 113 4.34 20.38 31.19
N GLU A 114 3.36 20.79 32.00
CA GLU A 114 2.19 19.97 32.21
C GLU A 114 1.41 19.99 30.90
N PHE A 115 0.92 18.82 30.48
CA PHE A 115 0.21 18.67 29.22
C PHE A 115 -1.01 19.63 29.11
N SER A 116 -1.53 20.07 30.26
CA SER A 116 -2.59 21.08 30.39
C SER A 116 -2.24 22.43 29.73
N ASP A 117 -1.01 22.93 29.90
CA ASP A 117 -0.57 24.21 29.33
C ASP A 117 -0.39 24.13 27.81
N LEU A 118 0.08 22.97 27.33
CA LEU A 118 0.17 22.69 25.90
C LEU A 118 -1.21 22.55 25.25
N VAL A 119 -2.19 22.00 25.97
CA VAL A 119 -3.57 21.90 25.47
C VAL A 119 -4.24 23.28 25.46
N ALA A 120 -3.98 24.14 26.45
CA ALA A 120 -4.55 25.48 26.50
C ALA A 120 -4.17 26.35 25.30
N GLU A 121 -2.95 26.21 24.76
CA GLU A 121 -2.50 26.92 23.56
C GLU A 121 -3.22 26.45 22.27
N TRP A 122 -3.69 25.20 22.25
CA TRP A 122 -4.41 24.62 21.11
C TRP A 122 -5.93 24.62 21.29
N VAL A 123 -6.43 25.00 22.47
CA VAL A 123 -7.86 25.30 22.67
C VAL A 123 -8.14 26.65 22.01
N VAL A 124 -8.59 26.56 20.77
CA VAL A 124 -9.35 27.64 20.15
C VAL A 124 -10.56 27.90 21.06
N GLU A 125 -10.66 29.09 21.62
CA GLU A 125 -11.90 29.58 22.25
C GLU A 125 -12.95 29.75 21.15
N GLU A 126 -13.49 28.62 20.67
CA GLU A 126 -14.68 28.58 19.85
C GLU A 126 -15.90 28.41 20.76
N ASP A 127 -16.84 29.33 20.57
CA ASP A 127 -18.09 29.49 21.29
C ASP A 127 -18.68 28.18 21.83
N ALA A 128 -19.00 28.17 23.12
CA ALA A 128 -19.63 27.06 23.85
C ALA A 128 -21.10 26.79 23.44
N GLN A 129 -21.42 26.90 22.14
CA GLN A 129 -22.77 26.72 21.60
C GLN A 129 -22.87 25.64 20.50
N GLY A 130 -21.79 24.92 20.20
CA GLY A 130 -21.86 23.85 19.20
C GLY A 130 -20.68 22.89 19.26
N LEU A 131 -20.50 22.17 20.36
CA LEU A 131 -19.54 21.07 20.36
C LEU A 131 -20.01 20.00 19.35
N PRO A 132 -19.18 19.63 18.37
CA PRO A 132 -19.59 18.72 17.32
C PRO A 132 -19.88 17.33 17.88
N ALA A 133 -20.89 16.66 17.34
CA ALA A 133 -21.40 15.37 17.82
C ALA A 133 -20.31 14.28 17.95
N PHE A 134 -19.20 14.40 17.21
CA PHE A 134 -18.08 13.45 17.31
C PHE A 134 -17.35 13.51 18.67
N SER A 135 -17.43 14.61 19.41
CA SER A 135 -16.81 14.75 20.74
C SER A 135 -17.43 13.79 21.77
N LEU A 136 -18.70 13.41 21.59
CA LEU A 136 -19.40 12.43 22.43
C LEU A 136 -18.87 10.99 22.24
N LEU A 137 -18.20 10.70 21.12
CA LEU A 137 -17.66 9.37 20.83
C LEU A 137 -16.39 9.04 21.65
N TRP A 138 -15.74 10.07 22.18
CA TRP A 138 -14.53 9.93 22.99
C TRP A 138 -14.81 9.90 24.50
N GLN A 139 -16.06 10.08 24.93
CA GLN A 139 -16.45 9.89 26.31
C GLN A 139 -16.73 8.40 26.58
N GLU A 140 -16.04 7.87 27.58
CA GLU A 140 -15.98 6.43 27.90
C GLU A 140 -17.32 5.85 28.40
N GLU A 141 -18.26 6.71 28.81
CA GLU A 141 -19.58 6.32 29.33
C GLU A 141 -20.70 7.14 28.68
N VAL A 142 -21.11 6.76 27.46
CA VAL A 142 -22.32 7.32 26.84
C VAL A 142 -23.24 6.20 26.37
N SER A 143 -24.51 6.25 26.77
CA SER A 143 -25.53 5.28 26.37
C SER A 143 -25.78 5.31 24.85
N ALA A 144 -26.06 4.14 24.26
CA ALA A 144 -26.25 4.01 22.82
C ALA A 144 -27.40 4.90 22.28
N ASP A 145 -28.46 5.10 23.05
CA ASP A 145 -29.61 5.92 22.66
C ASP A 145 -29.25 7.41 22.49
N THR A 146 -28.39 7.95 23.36
CA THR A 146 -27.91 9.34 23.27
C THR A 146 -26.96 9.57 22.09
N LEU A 147 -26.17 8.55 21.70
CA LEU A 147 -25.35 8.63 20.49
C LEU A 147 -26.19 8.63 19.21
N LEU A 148 -27.27 7.83 19.19
CA LEU A 148 -28.14 7.74 18.03
C LEU A 148 -28.92 9.05 17.82
N GLU A 149 -29.42 9.66 18.89
CA GLU A 149 -30.14 10.93 18.82
C GLU A 149 -29.21 12.07 18.37
N ALA A 150 -27.99 12.13 18.89
CA ALA A 150 -27.00 13.14 18.49
C ALA A 150 -26.62 13.06 17.00
N VAL A 151 -26.53 11.85 16.43
CA VAL A 151 -26.27 11.65 14.98
C VAL A 151 -27.48 12.05 14.14
N LEU A 152 -28.70 11.80 14.61
CA LEU A 152 -29.93 12.08 13.85
C LEU A 152 -30.35 13.55 13.89
N THR A 153 -29.95 14.30 14.93
CA THR A 153 -30.22 15.74 15.04
C THR A 153 -29.08 16.61 14.50
N ALA A 154 -27.96 16.03 14.08
CA ALA A 154 -26.88 16.76 13.44
C ALA A 154 -27.32 17.18 12.03
N ASP A 155 -27.58 18.48 11.87
CA ASP A 155 -27.96 19.08 10.58
C ASP A 155 -26.71 19.14 9.66
N PRO A 156 -26.70 18.45 8.51
CA PRO A 156 -25.50 18.33 7.67
C PRO A 156 -25.15 19.59 6.86
N ASP A 157 -25.90 20.69 6.99
CA ASP A 157 -25.76 21.90 6.17
C ASP A 157 -24.97 23.07 6.82
N GLU A 158 -24.35 22.90 8.00
CA GLU A 158 -23.46 23.95 8.55
C GLU A 158 -22.01 23.79 8.04
N PRO A 159 -21.44 24.80 7.35
CA PRO A 159 -20.08 24.74 6.82
C PRO A 159 -19.04 24.99 7.93
N PHE A 160 -17.95 24.22 7.83
CA PHE A 160 -16.72 24.25 8.64
C PHE A 160 -16.19 25.64 9.00
#